data_AF-A0A318ALB3-F1
#
_entry.id   AF-A0A318ALB3-F1
#
_cell.length_a   1.000
_cell.length_b   1.000
_cell.length_c   1.000
_cell.angle_alpha   90.00
_cell.angle_beta   90.00
_cell.angle_gamma   90.00
#
_symmetry.space_group_name_H-M   'P 1'
#
loop_
_entity.id
_entity.type
_entity.pdbx_description
1 polymer ?
#
loop_
_entity_poly.entity_id
_entity_poly.type
_entity_poly.pdbx_seq_one_letter_code
_entity_poly.pdbx_strand_id
1 'polypeptide(L)' 'MSRRWLITGASRGLGRALAQAALEAGQRVVATARDPAAL' A
#
# COMPACT_ATOMS: atom_id res chain seq x y z
N MET A 1 12.66 -7.26 -12.27
CA MET A 1 12.84 -7.27 -10.80
C MET A 1 11.61 -6.65 -10.15
N SER A 2 10.91 -7.35 -9.25
CA SER A 2 9.74 -6.80 -8.53
C SER A 2 10.18 -5.99 -7.32
N ARG A 3 10.01 -4.66 -7.34
CA ARG A 3 10.34 -3.80 -6.20
C ARG A 3 9.29 -3.98 -5.07
N ARG A 4 9.74 -3.84 -3.82
CA ARG A 4 8.93 -3.99 -2.60
C ARG A 4 8.78 -2.63 -1.93
N TRP A 5 7.55 -2.26 -1.58
CA TRP A 5 7.20 -1.00 -0.93
C TRP A 5 6.80 -1.23 0.52
N LEU A 6 7.23 -0.35 1.41
CA LEU A 6 6.64 -0.20 2.75
C LEU A 6 5.84 1.09 2.77
N ILE A 7 4.52 1.00 2.95
CA ILE A 7 3.62 2.15 2.94
C ILE A 7 2.93 2.23 4.30
N THR A 8 3.15 3.35 4.99
CA THR A 8 2.47 3.64 6.26
C THR A 8 1.22 4.48 6.04
N GLY A 9 0.16 4.23 6.82
CA GLY A 9 -1.10 4.94 6.66
C GLY A 9 -1.85 4.56 5.36
N ALA A 10 -1.77 3.31 4.94
CA ALA A 10 -2.33 2.82 3.68
C ALA A 10 -3.87 2.68 3.67
N SER A 11 -4.54 2.93 4.80
CA SER A 11 -6.00 2.79 4.92
C SER A 11 -6.82 3.78 4.07
N ARG A 12 -6.28 4.96 3.73
CA ARG A 12 -7.03 6.02 3.01
C ARG A 12 -6.12 7.08 2.39
N GLY A 13 -6.72 7.98 1.60
CA GLY A 13 -6.03 9.13 0.99
C GLY A 13 -4.85 8.70 0.13
N LEU A 14 -3.75 9.46 0.21
CA LEU A 14 -2.55 9.23 -0.58
C LEU A 14 -1.92 7.85 -0.32
N GLY A 15 -1.89 7.38 0.93
CA GLY A 15 -1.33 6.07 1.27
C GLY A 15 -2.04 4.93 0.55
N ARG A 16 -3.38 4.98 0.48
CA ARG A 16 -4.19 4.00 -0.27
C ARG A 16 -3.95 4.09 -1.77
N ALA A 17 -3.96 5.31 -2.32
CA ALA A 17 -3.74 5.52 -3.75
C ALA A 17 -2.35 5.01 -4.20
N LEU A 18 -1.31 5.25 -3.39
CA LEU A 18 0.04 4.78 -3.67
C LEU A 18 0.15 3.25 -3.59
N ALA A 19 -0.47 2.64 -2.58
CA ALA A 19 -0.51 1.19 -2.45
C ALA A 19 -1.20 0.53 -3.65
N GLN A 20 -2.34 1.07 -4.08
CA GLN A 20 -3.06 0.61 -5.27
C GLN A 20 -2.21 0.73 -6.53
N ALA A 21 -1.63 1.91 -6.79
CA ALA A 21 -0.79 2.12 -7.97
C ALA A 21 0.45 1.18 -8.01
N ALA A 22 1.07 0.93 -6.86
CA ALA A 22 2.20 0.00 -6.77
C ALA A 22 1.77 -1.45 -7.07
N LEU A 23 0.61 -1.89 -6.56
CA LEU A 23 0.05 -3.21 -6.85
C LEU A 23 -0.33 -3.35 -8.33
N GLU A 24 -0.97 -2.34 -8.91
CA GLU A 24 -1.32 -2.29 -10.35
C GLU A 24 -0.09 -2.39 -11.25
N ALA A 25 1.04 -1.78 -10.83
CA ALA A 25 2.33 -1.90 -11.51
C ALA A 25 3.02 -3.26 -11.30
N GLY A 26 2.35 -4.26 -10.70
CA GLY A 26 2.88 -5.60 -10.45
C GLY A 26 3.96 -5.64 -9.35
N GLN A 27 4.01 -4.61 -8.50
CA GLN A 27 4.96 -4.53 -7.40
C GLN A 27 4.35 -5.13 -6.13
N ARG A 28 5.18 -5.37 -5.12
CA ARG A 28 4.72 -5.91 -3.83
C ARG A 28 4.67 -4.80 -2.79
N VAL A 29 3.65 -4.81 -1.94
CA VAL A 29 3.43 -3.78 -0.92
C VAL A 29 3.29 -4.43 0.46
N VAL A 30 3.99 -3.87 1.45
CA VAL A 30 3.72 -4.04 2.88
C VAL A 30 2.99 -2.78 3.33
N ALA A 31 1.71 -2.93 3.64
CA ALA A 31 0.83 -1.82 4.01
C ALA A 31 0.61 -1.82 5.53
N THR A 32 0.67 -0.65 6.17
CA THR A 32 0.31 -0.50 7.58
C THR A 32 -0.90 0.43 7.74
N ALA A 33 -1.77 0.08 8.69
CA ALA A 33 -2.93 0.87 9.09
C ALA A 33 -3.11 0.77 10.61
N ARG A 34 -3.80 1.75 11.20
CA ARG A 34 -4.14 1.73 12.64
C ARG A 34 -5.24 0.71 12.94
N ASP A 35 -6.18 0.56 12.01
CA ASP A 35 -7.21 -0.45 12.03
C ASP A 35 -6.95 -1.42 10.86
N PRO A 36 -6.59 -2.69 11.13
CA PRO A 36 -6.38 -3.69 10.09
C PRO A 36 -7.62 -3.92 9.20
N ALA A 37 -8.83 -3.71 9.71
CA ALA A 37 -10.07 -3.89 8.94
C ALA A 37 -10.28 -2.80 7.87
N ALA A 38 -9.46 -1.75 7.87
CA ALA A 38 -9.52 -0.65 6.91
C ALA A 38 -8.55 -0.79 5.72
N LEU A 39 -7.82 -1.90 5.61
CA LEU A 39 -7.02 -2.28 4.44
C LEU A 39 -7.86 -3.09 3.44
#